data_AF-A0A2N2FDI1-F1
#
_entry.id   AF-A0A2N2FDI1-F1
#
_cell.length_a   1.000
_cell.length_b   1.000
_cell.length_c   1.000
_cell.angle_alpha   90.00
_cell.angle_beta   90.00
_cell.angle_gamma   90.00
#
_symmetry.space_group_name_H-M   'P 1'
#
loop_
_entity.id
_entity.type
_entity.pdbx_description
1 polymer ?
#
loop_
_entity_poly.entity_id
_entity_poly.type
_entity_poly.pdbx_seq_one_letter_code
_entity_poly.pdbx_strand_id
1 'polypeptide(L)' 'MDSIANFLFEVGMLSRTPRSGYQFLGSGNESVAEHVLRTVFVGYTLC' A
#
# COMPACT_ATOMS: atom_id res chain seq x y z
N MET A 1 -3.17 -9.05 -23.10
CA MET A 1 -3.64 -9.15 -21.71
C MET A 1 -2.48 -9.18 -20.73
N ASP A 2 -1.32 -9.68 -21.16
CA ASP A 2 -0.06 -9.78 -20.41
C ASP A 2 0.38 -8.48 -19.72
N SER A 3 0.21 -7.33 -20.36
CA SER A 3 0.54 -6.03 -19.76
C SER A 3 -0.28 -5.73 -18.50
N ILE A 4 -1.57 -6.07 -18.49
CA ILE A 4 -2.45 -5.88 -17.33
C ILE A 4 -2.07 -6.86 -16.22
N ALA A 5 -1.77 -8.11 -16.56
CA ALA A 5 -1.30 -9.10 -15.59
C ALA A 5 0.01 -8.64 -14.92
N ASN A 6 0.99 -8.20 -15.73
CA ASN A 6 2.27 -7.68 -15.22
C ASN A 6 2.05 -6.47 -14.30
N PHE A 7 1.19 -5.53 -14.71
CA PHE A 7 0.83 -4.39 -13.87
C PHE A 7 0.25 -4.84 -12.52
N LEU A 8 -0.68 -5.81 -12.51
CA LEU A 8 -1.26 -6.31 -11.26
C LEU A 8 -0.23 -7.04 -10.37
N PHE A 9 0.74 -7.75 -10.96
CA PHE A 9 1.85 -8.32 -10.21
C PHE A 9 2.75 -7.24 -9.58
N GLU A 10 3.05 -6.18 -10.33
CA GLU A 10 3.83 -5.05 -9.81
C GLU A 10 3.11 -4.32 -8.68
N VAL A 11 1.81 -4.07 -8.82
CA VAL A 11 0.96 -3.53 -7.74
C VAL A 11 0.95 -4.46 -6.52
N GLY A 12 0.95 -5.78 -6.74
CA GLY A 12 1.04 -6.78 -5.67
C GLY A 12 2.29 -6.66 -4.81
N MET A 13 3.38 -6.08 -5.33
CA MET A 13 4.60 -5.82 -4.55
C MET A 13 4.35 -4.83 -3.39
N LEU A 14 3.34 -3.96 -3.49
CA LEU A 14 3.00 -3.00 -2.44
C LEU A 14 2.54 -3.67 -1.15
N SER A 15 1.91 -4.84 -1.22
CA SER A 15 1.50 -5.63 -0.05
C SER A 15 2.68 -6.26 0.69
N ARG A 16 3.86 -6.32 0.06
CA ARG A 16 5.12 -6.79 0.67
C ARG A 16 6.08 -5.65 0.98
N THR A 17 5.75 -4.42 0.60
CA THR A 17 6.58 -3.26 0.81
C THR A 17 6.22 -2.62 2.16
N PRO A 18 7.08 -2.69 3.19
CA PRO A 18 6.81 -2.01 4.46
C PRO A 18 6.91 -0.50 4.31
N ARG A 19 6.12 0.27 5.06
CA ARG A 19 6.28 1.73 5.14
C ARG A 19 7.60 2.05 5.85
N SER A 20 8.50 2.74 5.15
CA SER A 20 9.88 3.01 5.62
C SER A 20 9.96 3.74 6.97
N GLY A 21 8.95 4.55 7.32
CA GLY A 21 8.90 5.25 8.61
C GLY A 21 8.93 4.31 9.82
N TYR A 22 8.35 3.10 9.74
CA TYR A 22 8.33 2.16 10.85
C TYR A 22 9.71 1.59 11.20
N GLN A 23 10.63 1.54 10.23
CA GLN A 23 12.01 1.11 10.47
C GLN A 23 12.74 2.09 11.41
N PHE A 24 12.35 3.38 11.41
CA PHE A 24 12.96 4.41 12.26
C PHE A 24 12.20 4.63 13.57
N LEU A 25 10.87 4.49 13.55
CA LEU A 25 9.99 4.78 14.70
C LEU A 25 9.73 3.54 15.58
N GLY A 26 10.19 2.36 15.16
CA GLY A 26 10.27 1.14 15.98
C GLY A 26 8.97 0.40 16.23
N SER A 27 7.80 1.05 16.13
CA SER A 27 6.49 0.41 16.35
C SER A 27 5.62 0.47 15.09
N GLY A 28 5.55 -0.64 14.36
CA GLY A 28 4.55 -0.87 13.32
C GLY A 28 5.05 -1.74 12.15
N ASN A 29 4.09 -2.28 11.41
CA ASN A 29 4.34 -3.23 10.31
C ASN A 29 3.36 -3.01 9.14
N GLU A 30 2.88 -1.78 8.96
CA GLU A 30 1.95 -1.46 7.87
C GLU A 30 2.66 -1.56 6.52
N SER A 31 2.04 -2.27 5.59
CA SER A 31 2.42 -2.29 4.18
C SER A 31 1.96 -1.02 3.46
N VAL A 32 2.59 -0.70 2.34
CA VAL A 32 2.15 0.41 1.47
C VAL A 32 0.71 0.18 0.98
N ALA A 33 0.32 -1.07 0.70
CA ALA A 33 -1.03 -1.41 0.26
C ALA A 33 -2.10 -1.07 1.33
N GLU A 34 -1.89 -1.45 2.59
CA GLU A 34 -2.80 -1.15 3.70
C GLU A 34 -2.93 0.37 3.92
N HIS A 35 -1.81 1.08 3.84
CA HIS A 35 -1.77 2.53 3.99
C HIS A 35 -2.59 3.26 2.92
N VAL A 36 -2.45 2.84 1.65
CA VAL A 36 -3.18 3.41 0.52
C VAL A 36 -4.68 3.12 0.65
N LEU A 37 -5.06 1.89 1.01
CA LEU A 37 -6.45 1.53 1.20
C LEU A 37 -7.13 2.41 2.27
N ARG A 38 -6.47 2.64 3.40
CA ARG A 38 -6.99 3.56 4.43
C ARG A 38 -7.15 4.98 3.88
N THR A 39 -6.17 5.48 3.13
CA THR A 39 -6.23 6.81 2.51
C THR A 39 -7.42 6.96 1.56
N VAL A 40 -7.74 5.92 0.78
CA VAL A 40 -8.92 5.91 -0.11
C VAL A 40 -10.21 6.04 0.70
N PHE A 41 -10.37 5.30 1.79
CA PHE A 41 -11.56 5.40 2.65
C PHE A 41 -11.67 6.73 3.39
N VAL A 42 -10.53 7.29 3.83
CA VAL A 42 -10.49 8.66 4.39
C VAL A 42 -10.98 9.66 3.35
N GLY A 43 -10.46 9.59 2.12
CA GLY A 43 -10.91 10.45 1.02
C GLY A 43 -12.41 10.30 0.74
N TYR A 44 -12.91 9.07 0.64
CA TYR A 44 -14.33 8.77 0.45
C TYR A 44 -15.22 9.39 1.54
N THR A 45 -14.76 9.38 2.80
CA THR A 45 -15.53 9.90 3.94
C THR A 45 -15.52 11.43 4.02
N LEU A 46 -14.50 12.08 3.45
CA LEU A 46 -14.34 13.54 3.47
C LEU A 46 -14.94 14.25 2.24
N CYS A 47 -15.41 13.51 1.24
CA CYS A 47 -16.19 14.03 0.11
C CYS A 47 -17.61 14.41 0.54
#